data_AF-D7TJN6-F1
#
_entry.id   AF-D7TJN6-F1
#
_cell.length_a   1.000
_cell.length_b   1.000
_cell.length_c   1.000
_cell.angle_alpha   90.00
_cell.angle_beta   90.00
_cell.angle_gamma   90.00
#
_symmetry.space_group_name_H-M   'P 1'
#
loop_
_entity.id
_entity.type
_entity.pdbx_description
1 polymer ?
#
loop_
_entity_poly.entity_id
_entity_poly.type
_entity_poly.pdbx_seq_one_letter_code
_entity_poly.pdbx_strand_id
1 'polypeptide(L)'
;MTLLIHLADILAFRNLTRAYLVCILGGFIQQPYYSFILNLDTNTFMHIVGSIKSGLKGLDANISAQFASTVDDITAFYFNNITMGEVSTPLAVVNLVQHIVDCPTLFPEILKTLFEFVLFEDCGNQWSPNRPMLSLILISEQIFTNLKAQILASQHVDQHQRLSLCFDKLMADVNRSLDSKNRDKVTQNLTIFRYESLAK
;
A
#
# COMPACT_ATOMS: atom_id res chain seq x y z
N MET A 1 -20.57 -11.59 5.62
CA MET A 1 -20.89 -12.75 4.77
C MET A 1 -19.55 -13.38 4.40
N THR A 2 -19.15 -14.49 5.03
CA THR A 2 -17.85 -15.11 4.78
C THR A 2 -17.81 -15.72 3.39
N LEU A 3 -16.80 -15.36 2.59
CA LEU A 3 -16.49 -16.05 1.33
C LEU A 3 -16.33 -17.54 1.64
N LEU A 4 -17.19 -18.37 1.03
CA LEU A 4 -17.30 -19.82 1.30
C LEU A 4 -16.05 -20.62 0.88
N ILE A 5 -15.09 -19.99 0.21
CA ILE A 5 -13.86 -20.60 -0.29
C ILE A 5 -12.68 -19.97 0.46
N HIS A 6 -11.82 -20.79 1.06
CA HIS A 6 -10.64 -20.30 1.75
C HIS A 6 -9.67 -19.63 0.76
N LEU A 7 -9.14 -18.47 1.14
CA LEU A 7 -8.17 -17.74 0.31
C LEU A 7 -6.97 -18.62 -0.08
N ALA A 8 -6.51 -19.50 0.81
CA ALA A 8 -5.41 -20.44 0.52
C ALA A 8 -5.70 -21.34 -0.70
N ASP A 9 -6.94 -21.82 -0.83
CA ASP A 9 -7.34 -22.71 -1.93
C ASP A 9 -7.46 -21.95 -3.25
N ILE A 10 -7.91 -20.69 -3.19
CA ILE A 10 -7.94 -19.79 -4.36
C ILE A 10 -6.50 -19.49 -4.81
N LEU A 11 -5.63 -19.15 -3.87
CA LEU A 11 -4.24 -18.78 -4.12
C LEU A 11 -3.37 -19.95 -4.62
N ALA A 12 -3.78 -21.19 -4.35
CA ALA A 12 -3.07 -22.40 -4.79
C ALA A 12 -3.04 -22.58 -6.32
N PHE A 13 -4.00 -21.98 -7.05
CA PHE A 13 -4.11 -22.15 -8.50
C PHE A 13 -3.91 -20.83 -9.25
N ARG A 14 -2.76 -20.66 -9.91
CA ARG A 14 -2.36 -19.43 -10.62
C ARG A 14 -3.46 -18.76 -11.46
N ASN A 15 -4.21 -19.53 -12.25
CA ASN A 15 -5.27 -18.99 -13.10
C ASN A 15 -6.50 -18.53 -12.31
N LEU A 16 -6.83 -19.26 -11.23
CA LEU A 16 -7.92 -18.91 -10.32
C LEU A 16 -7.56 -17.68 -9.49
N THR A 17 -6.33 -17.63 -8.96
CA THR A 17 -5.75 -16.46 -8.29
C THR A 17 -5.88 -15.23 -9.17
N ARG A 18 -5.43 -15.31 -10.43
CA ARG A 18 -5.54 -14.20 -11.38
C ARG A 18 -6.98 -13.75 -11.60
N ALA A 19 -7.91 -14.67 -11.86
CA ALA A 19 -9.31 -14.33 -12.10
C ALA A 19 -9.97 -13.69 -10.87
N TYR A 20 -9.71 -14.23 -9.68
CA TYR A 20 -10.21 -13.70 -8.41
C TYR A 20 -9.67 -12.29 -8.12
N LEU A 21 -8.36 -12.11 -8.26
CA LEU A 21 -7.68 -10.84 -8.03
C LEU A 21 -8.18 -9.75 -9.00
N VAL A 22 -8.33 -10.07 -10.29
CA VAL A 22 -8.89 -9.15 -11.30
C VAL A 22 -10.36 -8.80 -10.99
N CYS A 23 -11.15 -9.75 -10.50
CA CYS A 23 -12.54 -9.49 -10.12
C CYS A 23 -12.64 -8.50 -8.94
N ILE A 24 -11.81 -8.68 -7.91
CA ILE A 24 -11.71 -7.74 -6.79
C ILE A 24 -11.29 -6.35 -7.27
N LEU A 25 -10.24 -6.28 -8.10
CA LEU A 25 -9.73 -5.02 -8.64
C LEU A 25 -10.80 -4.28 -9.45
N GLY A 26 -11.54 -4.99 -10.31
CA GLY A 26 -12.65 -4.42 -11.09
C GLY A 26 -13.72 -3.77 -10.21
N GLY A 27 -13.97 -4.31 -9.01
CA GLY A 27 -14.90 -3.75 -8.04
C GLY A 27 -14.44 -2.45 -7.38
N PHE A 28 -13.13 -2.24 -7.21
CA PHE A 28 -12.61 -0.96 -6.67
C PHE A 28 -12.50 0.13 -7.75
N ILE A 29 -12.25 -0.26 -9.00
CA ILE A 29 -12.03 0.69 -10.10
C ILE A 29 -13.34 1.33 -10.59
N GLN A 30 -14.48 0.63 -10.48
CA GLN A 30 -15.76 1.13 -10.97
C GLN A 30 -16.64 1.70 -9.84
N GLN A 31 -17.00 2.97 -9.91
CA GLN A 31 -18.15 3.49 -9.17
C GLN A 31 -19.45 2.89 -9.77
N PRO A 32 -20.42 2.40 -8.96
CA PRO A 32 -20.61 2.61 -7.52
C PRO A 32 -20.03 1.51 -6.60
N TYR A 33 -19.35 0.50 -7.16
CA TYR A 33 -18.91 -0.69 -6.43
C TYR A 33 -17.87 -0.39 -5.34
N TYR A 34 -17.07 0.68 -5.50
CA TYR A 34 -16.16 1.17 -4.47
C TYR A 34 -16.87 1.47 -3.14
N SER A 35 -18.00 2.21 -3.20
CA SER A 35 -18.80 2.52 -2.01
C SER A 35 -19.44 1.27 -1.41
N PHE A 36 -19.81 0.30 -2.25
CA PHE A 36 -20.34 -0.98 -1.79
C PHE A 36 -19.29 -1.78 -1.00
N ILE A 37 -18.04 -1.87 -1.50
CA ILE A 37 -16.97 -2.61 -0.84
C ILE A 37 -16.64 -2.00 0.53
N LEU A 38 -16.63 -0.66 0.63
CA LEU A 38 -16.42 0.04 1.90
C LEU A 38 -17.57 -0.12 2.89
N ASN A 39 -18.75 -0.56 2.45
CA ASN A 39 -19.92 -0.81 3.31
C ASN A 39 -20.07 -2.29 3.69
N LEU A 40 -19.13 -3.16 3.30
CA LEU A 40 -19.13 -4.56 3.71
C LEU A 40 -18.82 -4.70 5.20
N ASP A 41 -19.15 -5.85 5.80
CA ASP A 41 -18.73 -6.14 7.16
C ASP A 41 -17.19 -6.25 7.25
N THR A 42 -16.61 -5.90 8.41
CA THR A 42 -15.15 -5.85 8.61
C THR A 42 -14.46 -7.14 8.19
N ASN A 43 -15.02 -8.33 8.46
CA ASN A 43 -14.40 -9.59 8.07
C ASN A 43 -14.30 -9.75 6.55
N THR A 44 -15.35 -9.38 5.83
CA THR A 44 -15.36 -9.43 4.36
C THR A 44 -14.41 -8.39 3.77
N PHE A 45 -14.43 -7.16 4.29
CA PHE A 45 -13.50 -6.12 3.89
C PHE A 45 -12.05 -6.54 4.12
N MET A 46 -11.73 -7.05 5.30
CA MET A 46 -10.39 -7.53 5.64
C MET A 46 -9.94 -8.71 4.78
N HIS A 47 -10.86 -9.62 4.40
CA HIS A 47 -10.54 -10.68 3.46
C HIS A 47 -10.17 -10.12 2.07
N ILE A 48 -10.90 -9.11 1.60
CA ILE A 48 -10.63 -8.42 0.34
C ILE A 48 -9.27 -7.70 0.39
N VAL A 49 -9.00 -6.91 1.44
CA VAL A 49 -7.71 -6.20 1.55
C VAL A 49 -6.55 -7.17 1.82
N GLY A 50 -6.77 -8.25 2.56
CA GLY A 50 -5.80 -9.34 2.71
C GLY A 50 -5.46 -10.00 1.37
N SER A 51 -6.47 -10.17 0.51
CA SER A 51 -6.30 -10.65 -0.86
C SER A 51 -5.49 -9.66 -1.70
N ILE A 52 -5.75 -8.35 -1.58
CA ILE A 52 -4.96 -7.28 -2.21
C ILE A 52 -3.49 -7.36 -1.79
N LYS A 53 -3.22 -7.48 -0.48
CA LYS A 53 -1.86 -7.63 0.07
C LYS A 53 -1.16 -8.86 -0.50
N SER A 54 -1.85 -10.00 -0.60
CA SER A 54 -1.29 -11.22 -1.21
C SER A 54 -1.04 -11.06 -2.70
N GLY A 55 -1.88 -10.28 -3.39
CA GLY A 55 -1.75 -9.95 -4.81
C GLY A 55 -0.55 -9.07 -5.12
N LEU A 56 -0.14 -8.19 -4.19
CA LEU A 56 1.12 -7.43 -4.32
C LEU A 56 2.33 -8.37 -4.43
N LYS A 57 2.32 -9.52 -3.74
CA LYS A 57 3.34 -10.58 -3.78
C LYS A 57 3.18 -11.55 -4.95
N GLY A 58 2.35 -11.24 -5.94
CA GLY A 58 1.80 -12.22 -6.88
C GLY A 58 2.12 -12.01 -8.37
N LEU A 59 2.67 -13.07 -8.98
CA LEU A 59 2.46 -13.64 -10.33
C LEU A 59 2.72 -12.83 -11.62
N ASP A 60 2.47 -11.52 -11.66
CA ASP A 60 2.53 -10.67 -12.86
C ASP A 60 2.67 -9.18 -12.51
N ALA A 61 3.56 -8.46 -13.23
CA ALA A 61 3.80 -7.04 -13.02
C ALA A 61 2.56 -6.17 -13.25
N ASN A 62 1.70 -6.54 -14.22
CA ASN A 62 0.49 -5.77 -14.53
C ASN A 62 -0.56 -5.88 -13.43
N ILE A 63 -0.71 -7.08 -12.84
CA ILE A 63 -1.66 -7.32 -11.74
C ILE A 63 -1.21 -6.58 -10.49
N SER A 64 0.08 -6.69 -10.17
CA SER A 64 0.68 -5.98 -9.06
C SER A 64 0.48 -4.46 -9.22
N ALA A 65 0.59 -3.92 -10.44
CA ALA A 65 0.45 -2.48 -10.68
C ALA A 65 -0.99 -2.00 -10.43
N GLN A 66 -1.97 -2.82 -10.82
CA GLN A 66 -3.38 -2.55 -10.52
C GLN A 66 -3.63 -2.59 -9.01
N PHE A 67 -3.04 -3.54 -8.27
CA PHE A 67 -3.13 -3.56 -6.81
C PHE A 67 -2.53 -2.33 -6.15
N ALA A 68 -1.35 -1.90 -6.60
CA ALA A 68 -0.72 -0.69 -6.11
C ALA A 68 -1.61 0.55 -6.36
N SER A 69 -2.26 0.61 -7.52
CA SER A 69 -3.25 1.67 -7.84
C SER A 69 -4.45 1.62 -6.88
N THR A 70 -5.06 0.46 -6.68
CA THR A 70 -6.21 0.32 -5.78
C THR A 70 -5.86 0.65 -4.34
N VAL A 71 -4.67 0.26 -3.87
CA VAL A 71 -4.18 0.69 -2.55
C VAL A 71 -4.06 2.22 -2.51
N ASP A 72 -3.46 2.85 -3.52
CA ASP A 72 -3.36 4.33 -3.56
C ASP A 72 -4.72 5.00 -3.58
N ASP A 73 -5.72 4.45 -4.28
CA ASP A 73 -7.06 4.99 -4.31
C ASP A 73 -7.72 4.94 -2.92
N ILE A 74 -7.58 3.82 -2.20
CA ILE A 74 -8.09 3.66 -0.83
C ILE A 74 -7.39 4.63 0.14
N THR A 75 -6.07 4.71 0.07
CA THR A 75 -5.28 5.53 1.00
C THR A 75 -5.37 7.03 0.66
N ALA A 76 -5.46 7.40 -0.60
CA ALA A 76 -5.74 8.77 -1.01
C ALA A 76 -7.15 9.21 -0.60
N PHE A 77 -8.15 8.33 -0.75
CA PHE A 77 -9.50 8.60 -0.27
C PHE A 77 -9.52 8.82 1.25
N TYR A 78 -8.83 7.97 2.02
CA TYR A 78 -8.66 8.16 3.45
C TYR A 78 -7.97 9.50 3.75
N PHE A 79 -6.84 9.80 3.10
CA PHE A 79 -6.08 11.02 3.35
C PHE A 79 -6.89 12.30 3.08
N ASN A 80 -7.59 12.37 1.95
CA ASN A 80 -8.36 13.56 1.58
C ASN A 80 -9.57 13.76 2.50
N ASN A 81 -10.30 12.69 2.85
CA ASN A 81 -11.54 12.81 3.61
C ASN A 81 -11.33 12.82 5.14
N ILE A 82 -10.29 12.15 5.65
CA ILE A 82 -10.03 12.04 7.09
C ILE A 82 -8.87 12.93 7.51
N THR A 83 -7.72 12.82 6.84
CA THR A 83 -6.50 13.52 7.28
C THR A 83 -6.53 15.01 6.93
N MET A 84 -7.11 15.38 5.79
CA MET A 84 -7.26 16.77 5.34
C MET A 84 -8.61 17.40 5.70
N GLY A 85 -9.59 16.60 6.14
CA GLY A 85 -10.87 17.09 6.67
C GLY A 85 -11.79 17.74 5.64
N GLU A 86 -11.94 17.16 4.44
CA GLU A 86 -12.93 17.66 3.47
C GLU A 86 -14.39 17.50 3.98
N VAL A 87 -15.23 18.47 3.61
CA VAL A 87 -16.48 18.90 4.28
C VAL A 87 -17.64 17.89 4.26
N SER A 88 -17.51 16.76 3.57
CA SER A 88 -18.53 15.72 3.54
C SER A 88 -17.89 14.41 3.99
N THR A 89 -18.43 13.79 5.05
CA THR A 89 -18.03 12.45 5.48
C THR A 89 -19.08 11.44 4.98
N PRO A 90 -19.01 10.96 3.71
CA PRO A 90 -19.84 9.86 3.24
C PRO A 90 -19.84 8.69 4.22
N LEU A 91 -20.93 7.92 4.29
CA LEU A 91 -21.00 6.69 5.09
C LEU A 91 -19.81 5.74 4.81
N ALA A 92 -19.34 5.72 3.55
CA ALA A 92 -18.17 4.96 3.13
C ALA A 92 -16.87 5.39 3.86
N VAL A 93 -16.73 6.68 4.20
CA VAL A 93 -15.59 7.20 4.97
C VAL A 93 -15.65 6.72 6.42
N VAL A 94 -16.84 6.75 7.03
CA VAL A 94 -17.05 6.25 8.40
C VAL A 94 -16.74 4.76 8.49
N ASN A 95 -17.24 3.97 7.55
CA ASN A 95 -17.01 2.53 7.54
C ASN A 95 -15.54 2.18 7.26
N LEU A 96 -14.87 2.92 6.37
CA LEU A 96 -13.43 2.77 6.17
C LEU A 96 -12.65 3.05 7.46
N VAL A 97 -12.96 4.12 8.18
CA VAL A 97 -12.34 4.41 9.49
C VAL A 97 -12.58 3.26 10.47
N GLN A 98 -13.80 2.75 10.55
CA GLN A 98 -14.12 1.62 11.43
C GLN A 98 -13.27 0.39 11.09
N HIS A 99 -13.13 0.05 9.80
CA HIS A 99 -12.28 -1.07 9.38
C HIS A 99 -10.81 -0.88 9.77
N ILE A 100 -10.27 0.34 9.67
CA ILE A 100 -8.89 0.64 10.08
C ILE A 100 -8.73 0.57 11.61
N VAL A 101 -9.74 1.00 12.37
CA VAL A 101 -9.74 0.88 13.84
C VAL A 101 -9.81 -0.59 14.27
N ASP A 102 -10.62 -1.40 13.60
CA ASP A 102 -10.74 -2.83 13.86
C ASP A 102 -9.47 -3.60 13.47
N CYS A 103 -8.69 -3.08 12.51
CA CYS A 103 -7.43 -3.67 12.07
C CYS A 103 -6.32 -2.61 11.87
N PRO A 104 -5.70 -2.13 12.96
CA PRO A 104 -4.70 -1.07 12.91
C PRO A 104 -3.39 -1.50 12.22
N THR A 105 -3.16 -2.79 12.02
CA THR A 105 -1.97 -3.34 11.36
C THR A 105 -2.06 -3.31 9.83
N LEU A 106 -3.23 -3.02 9.25
CA LEU A 106 -3.47 -3.09 7.81
C LEU A 106 -2.53 -2.19 6.99
N PHE A 107 -2.56 -0.88 7.24
CA PHE A 107 -1.69 0.08 6.56
C PHE A 107 -0.20 -0.13 6.84
N PRO A 108 0.24 -0.38 8.10
CA PRO A 108 1.62 -0.75 8.38
C PRO A 108 2.12 -1.97 7.60
N GLU A 109 1.32 -3.04 7.51
CA GLU A 109 1.72 -4.26 6.79
C GLU A 109 1.79 -4.07 5.28
N ILE A 110 0.88 -3.29 4.70
CA ILE A 110 0.92 -2.94 3.27
C ILE A 110 2.17 -2.09 3.00
N LEU A 111 2.44 -1.07 3.81
CA LEU A 111 3.63 -0.23 3.64
C LEU A 111 4.92 -1.03 3.80
N LYS A 112 4.98 -1.94 4.79
CA LYS A 112 6.09 -2.87 4.97
C LYS A 112 6.32 -3.72 3.72
N THR A 113 5.26 -4.31 3.21
CA THR A 113 5.30 -5.13 2.00
C THR A 113 5.84 -4.32 0.80
N LEU A 114 5.40 -3.06 0.62
CA LEU A 114 5.91 -2.17 -0.43
C LEU A 114 7.41 -1.85 -0.27
N PHE A 115 7.89 -1.62 0.96
CA PHE A 115 9.32 -1.43 1.20
C PHE A 115 10.13 -2.70 0.97
N GLU A 116 9.61 -3.86 1.34
CA GLU A 116 10.24 -5.15 1.05
C GLU A 116 10.43 -5.34 -0.47
N PHE A 117 9.44 -4.96 -1.28
CA PHE A 117 9.59 -4.96 -2.74
C PHE A 117 10.69 -4.02 -3.23
N VAL A 118 10.70 -2.78 -2.75
CA VAL A 118 11.68 -1.78 -3.19
C VAL A 118 13.12 -2.18 -2.81
N LEU A 119 13.28 -2.81 -1.65
CA LEU A 119 14.60 -3.15 -1.08
C LEU A 119 15.14 -4.50 -1.57
N PHE A 120 14.28 -5.51 -1.74
CA PHE A 120 14.73 -6.90 -1.90
C PHE A 120 14.34 -7.54 -3.24
N GLU A 121 13.38 -6.98 -3.98
CA GLU A 121 13.00 -7.54 -5.28
C GLU A 121 13.65 -6.80 -6.45
N ASP A 122 14.08 -7.59 -7.44
CA ASP A 122 14.68 -7.09 -8.68
C ASP A 122 13.56 -6.68 -9.67
N CYS A 123 12.73 -5.73 -9.22
CA CYS A 123 11.69 -5.14 -10.04
C CYS A 123 12.36 -4.35 -11.16
N GLY A 124 12.31 -4.80 -12.42
CA GLY A 124 12.71 -3.95 -13.55
C GLY A 124 11.93 -2.62 -13.57
N ASN A 125 12.24 -1.72 -14.52
CA ASN A 125 11.62 -0.38 -14.66
C ASN A 125 10.08 -0.34 -14.90
N GLN A 126 9.35 -1.43 -14.69
CA GLN A 126 7.94 -1.59 -15.05
C GLN A 126 6.97 -1.46 -13.87
N TRP A 127 7.46 -1.37 -12.63
CA TRP A 127 6.60 -1.33 -11.43
C TRP A 127 6.87 -0.07 -10.60
N SER A 128 5.84 0.76 -10.36
CA SER A 128 5.96 1.96 -9.51
C SER A 128 5.13 1.80 -8.22
N PRO A 129 5.68 1.15 -7.18
CA PRO A 129 5.06 1.10 -5.84
C PRO A 129 4.93 2.49 -5.19
N ASN A 130 5.46 3.52 -5.85
CA ASN A 130 5.69 4.85 -5.30
C ASN A 130 4.41 5.60 -4.90
N ARG A 131 3.32 5.38 -5.64
CA ARG A 131 2.06 6.09 -5.42
C ARG A 131 1.40 5.70 -4.08
N PRO A 132 1.13 4.40 -3.82
CA PRO A 132 0.55 4.00 -2.53
C PRO A 132 1.49 4.26 -1.34
N MET A 133 2.81 4.26 -1.55
CA MET A 133 3.77 4.55 -0.46
C MET A 133 3.63 5.97 0.07
N LEU A 134 3.52 6.99 -0.79
CA LEU A 134 3.35 8.38 -0.34
C LEU A 134 2.07 8.54 0.47
N SER A 135 0.93 8.07 -0.05
CA SER A 135 -0.35 8.19 0.64
C SER A 135 -0.37 7.44 1.99
N LEU A 136 0.22 6.25 2.06
CA LEU A 136 0.38 5.51 3.32
C LEU A 136 1.26 6.24 4.35
N ILE A 137 2.38 6.84 3.91
CA ILE A 137 3.27 7.60 4.79
C ILE A 137 2.57 8.86 5.33
N LEU A 138 1.83 9.57 4.49
CA LEU A 138 1.14 10.80 4.88
C LEU A 138 -0.10 10.58 5.76
N ILE A 139 -0.73 9.40 5.71
CA ILE A 139 -1.82 9.02 6.63
C ILE A 139 -1.30 8.99 8.07
N SER A 140 -0.10 8.43 8.29
CA SER A 140 0.54 8.42 9.60
C SER A 140 2.06 8.32 9.49
N GLU A 141 2.73 9.43 9.80
CA GLU A 141 4.19 9.51 9.85
C GLU A 141 4.79 8.60 10.94
N GLN A 142 4.00 8.27 11.97
CA GLN A 142 4.39 7.32 13.00
C GLN A 142 4.52 5.89 12.44
N ILE A 143 3.63 5.49 11.52
CA ILE A 143 3.74 4.19 10.83
C ILE A 143 5.08 4.12 10.09
N PHE A 144 5.43 5.17 9.36
CA PHE A 144 6.69 5.24 8.63
C PHE A 144 7.92 5.17 9.55
N THR A 145 7.90 5.91 10.66
CA THR A 145 9.01 5.91 11.64
C THR A 145 9.20 4.54 12.30
N ASN A 146 8.11 3.90 12.71
CA ASN A 146 8.14 2.55 13.28
C ASN A 146 8.65 1.53 12.26
N LEU A 147 8.23 1.67 10.99
CA LEU A 147 8.67 0.79 9.93
C LEU A 147 10.16 0.96 9.60
N LYS A 148 10.65 2.21 9.54
CA LYS A 148 12.08 2.51 9.40
C LYS A 148 12.89 1.80 10.49
N ALA A 149 12.46 1.89 11.74
CA ALA A 149 13.13 1.23 12.86
C ALA A 149 13.13 -0.31 12.72
N GLN A 150 12.01 -0.91 12.32
CA GLN A 150 11.92 -2.36 12.10
C GLN A 150 12.82 -2.84 10.95
N ILE A 151 12.84 -2.13 9.83
CA ILE A 151 13.68 -2.47 8.68
C ILE A 151 15.16 -2.31 9.05
N LEU A 152 15.55 -1.26 9.77
CA LEU A 152 16.92 -1.09 10.25
C LEU A 152 17.33 -2.25 11.17
N ALA A 153 16.47 -2.62 12.14
CA ALA A 153 16.74 -3.72 13.05
C ALA A 153 16.91 -5.08 12.36
N SER A 154 16.34 -5.26 11.16
CA SER A 154 16.52 -6.49 10.36
C SER A 154 17.79 -6.50 9.51
N GLN A 155 18.53 -5.39 9.40
CA GLN A 155 19.78 -5.31 8.65
C GLN A 155 21.01 -5.50 9.55
N HIS A 156 22.16 -5.79 8.94
CA HIS A 156 23.46 -5.77 9.62
C HIS A 156 23.80 -4.35 10.12
N VAL A 157 24.43 -4.26 11.30
CA VAL A 157 24.74 -2.98 11.97
C VAL A 157 25.54 -2.03 11.07
N ASP A 158 26.47 -2.57 10.28
CA ASP A 158 27.31 -1.79 9.36
C ASP A 158 26.49 -1.06 8.26
N GLN A 159 25.27 -1.53 7.97
CA GLN A 159 24.37 -0.94 7.00
C GLN A 159 23.38 0.06 7.60
N HIS A 160 23.23 0.10 8.94
CA HIS A 160 22.20 0.90 9.62
C HIS A 160 22.33 2.39 9.31
N GLN A 161 23.55 2.93 9.39
CA GLN A 161 23.79 4.36 9.17
C GLN A 161 23.44 4.77 7.73
N ARG A 162 23.89 3.98 6.75
CA ARG A 162 23.62 4.23 5.32
C ARG A 162 22.13 4.14 5.02
N LEU A 163 21.48 3.08 5.49
CA LEU A 163 20.05 2.87 5.23
C LEU A 163 19.21 3.95 5.92
N SER A 164 19.59 4.39 7.13
CA SER A 164 18.92 5.50 7.81
C SER A 164 18.98 6.79 6.98
N LEU A 165 20.16 7.13 6.43
CA LEU A 165 20.33 8.29 5.55
C LEU A 165 19.48 8.17 4.27
N CYS A 166 19.36 6.97 3.70
CA CYS A 166 18.49 6.74 2.55
C CYS A 166 17.03 7.06 2.90
N PHE A 167 16.54 6.59 4.06
CA PHE A 167 15.19 6.91 4.53
C PHE A 167 14.98 8.41 4.78
N ASP A 168 16.01 9.13 5.21
CA ASP A 168 15.91 10.59 5.40
C ASP A 168 15.81 11.32 4.04
N LYS A 169 16.61 10.89 3.06
CA LYS A 169 16.52 11.39 1.67
C LYS A 169 15.18 11.06 1.00
N LEU A 170 14.56 9.93 1.37
CA LEU A 170 13.28 9.51 0.80
C LEU A 170 12.19 10.58 0.99
N MET A 171 12.15 11.20 2.17
CA MET A 171 11.18 12.22 2.53
C MET A 171 11.66 13.66 2.31
N ALA A 172 12.85 13.84 1.72
CA ALA A 172 13.39 15.17 1.44
C ALA A 172 12.55 15.93 0.40
N ASP A 173 12.20 17.17 0.74
CA ASP A 173 11.31 18.06 -0.02
C ASP A 173 9.92 17.47 -0.33
N VAL A 174 9.46 16.50 0.46
CA VAL A 174 8.10 15.93 0.35
C VAL A 174 7.17 16.75 1.21
N ASN A 175 6.11 17.29 0.59
CA ASN A 175 5.08 18.05 1.30
C ASN A 175 3.96 17.12 1.78
N ARG A 176 3.11 17.62 2.68
CA ARG A 176 1.92 16.90 3.15
C ARG A 176 0.75 17.04 2.15
N SER A 177 0.93 16.56 0.93
CA SER A 177 -0.08 16.65 -0.15
C SER A 177 0.02 15.46 -1.11
N LEU A 178 -1.05 15.17 -1.84
CA LEU A 178 -1.09 14.11 -2.86
C LEU A 178 -1.12 14.66 -4.29
N ASP A 179 -0.67 15.89 -4.51
CA ASP A 179 -0.58 16.46 -5.86
C ASP A 179 0.45 15.73 -6.73
N SER A 180 0.33 15.89 -8.05
CA SER A 180 1.19 15.20 -9.03
C SER A 180 2.67 15.51 -8.82
N LYS A 181 3.03 16.77 -8.53
CA LYS A 181 4.41 17.19 -8.32
C LYS A 181 5.02 16.49 -7.10
N ASN A 182 4.27 16.38 -6.01
CA ASN A 182 4.74 15.70 -4.80
C ASN A 182 4.88 14.18 -5.01
N ARG A 183 3.94 13.55 -5.74
CA ARG A 183 4.02 12.14 -6.14
C ARG A 183 5.23 11.85 -7.04
N ASP A 184 5.54 12.75 -7.97
CA ASP A 184 6.72 12.64 -8.84
C ASP A 184 8.01 12.77 -8.04
N LYS A 185 8.05 13.67 -7.05
CA LYS A 185 9.20 13.84 -6.16
C LYS A 185 9.47 12.59 -5.33
N VAL A 186 8.46 11.97 -4.72
CA VAL A 186 8.64 10.69 -4.00
C VAL A 186 9.09 9.57 -4.94
N THR A 187 8.59 9.55 -6.17
CA THR A 187 9.04 8.59 -7.18
C THR A 187 10.54 8.72 -7.48
N GLN A 188 11.02 9.95 -7.64
CA GLN A 188 12.46 10.22 -7.82
C GLN A 188 13.26 9.82 -6.57
N ASN A 189 12.80 10.22 -5.39
CA ASN A 189 13.47 9.90 -4.13
C ASN A 189 13.53 8.37 -3.88
N LEU A 190 12.49 7.60 -4.23
CA LEU A 190 12.47 6.14 -4.15
C LEU A 190 13.46 5.49 -5.11
N THR A 191 13.64 6.07 -6.30
CA THR A 191 14.62 5.58 -7.28
C THR A 191 16.04 5.73 -6.72
N ILE A 192 16.33 6.90 -6.12
CA ILE A 192 17.60 7.16 -5.43
C ILE A 192 17.78 6.22 -4.23
N PHE A 193 16.73 6.10 -3.39
CA PHE A 193 16.72 5.22 -2.23
C PHE A 193 17.08 3.78 -2.61
N ARG A 194 16.48 3.23 -3.67
CA ARG A 194 16.78 1.88 -4.15
C ARG A 194 18.22 1.74 -4.62
N TYR A 195 18.73 2.71 -5.38
CA TYR A 195 20.11 2.69 -5.86
C TYR A 195 21.14 2.76 -4.71
N GLU A 196 20.95 3.69 -3.77
CA GLU A 196 21.86 3.89 -2.65
C GLU A 196 21.78 2.79 -1.59
N SER A 197 20.60 2.21 -1.37
CA SER A 197 20.43 1.09 -0.43
C SER A 197 21.10 -0.20 -0.91
N LEU A 198 21.12 -0.44 -2.23
CA LEU A 198 21.73 -1.61 -2.87
C LEU A 198 23.22 -1.45 -3.22
N ALA A 199 23.75 -0.22 -3.22
CA ALA A 199 25.17 0.02 -3.42
C ALA A 199 25.98 -0.78 -2.38
N LYS A 200 27.06 -1.46 -2.77
CA LYS A 200 27.92 -2.18 -1.84
C LYS A 200 28.89 -1.22 -1.17
#